data_AF-A0A817VE44-F1
#
_entry.id   AF-A0A817VE44-F1
#
_cell.length_a   1.000
_cell.length_b   1.000
_cell.length_c   1.000
_cell.angle_alpha   90.00
_cell.angle_beta   90.00
_cell.angle_gamma   90.00
#
_symmetry.space_group_name_H-M   'P 1'
#
loop_
_entity.id
_entity.type
_entity.pdbx_description
1 polymer ?
#
loop_
_entity_poly.entity_id
_entity_poly.type
_entity_poly.pdbx_seq_one_letter_code
_entity_poly.pdbx_strand_id
1 'polypeptide(L)'
;MDSTDFIAQRASYFRKLDEIRLSGTLIFYHDETWINSGEEKRAVWVDEHGQGRIRTTQEKGNARSITIIIDNASWHREVTDDTKPPQRSWRKQMIANWLDDHNILYVDDISRAELLQLAYENLPKKKYKVDEEAKMYRINILR
;
A
#
# COMPACT_ATOMS: atom_id res chain seq x y z
N MET A 1 -19.34 18.27 -14.23
CA MET A 1 -20.14 17.15 -13.70
C MET A 1 -19.19 15.99 -13.55
N ASP A 2 -19.14 15.36 -12.38
CA ASP A 2 -18.21 14.26 -12.13
C ASP A 2 -18.48 13.10 -13.08
N SER A 3 -17.44 12.34 -13.44
CA SER A 3 -17.62 11.14 -14.25
C SER A 3 -18.38 10.08 -13.47
N THR A 4 -19.14 9.24 -14.17
CA THR A 4 -19.85 8.11 -13.57
C THR A 4 -18.91 7.19 -12.79
N ASP A 5 -17.70 7.00 -13.30
CA ASP A 5 -16.66 6.20 -12.66
C ASP A 5 -16.20 6.82 -11.35
N PHE A 6 -16.04 8.14 -11.31
CA PHE A 6 -15.67 8.86 -10.09
C PHE A 6 -16.76 8.75 -9.03
N ILE A 7 -18.03 8.89 -9.42
CA ILE A 7 -19.18 8.73 -8.51
C ILE A 7 -19.22 7.31 -7.93
N ALA A 8 -19.03 6.29 -8.78
CA ALA A 8 -19.01 4.90 -8.35
C ALA A 8 -17.83 4.57 -7.40
N GLN A 9 -16.64 5.11 -7.68
CA GLN A 9 -15.48 4.99 -6.80
C GLN A 9 -15.74 5.63 -5.43
N ARG A 10 -16.28 6.85 -5.41
CA ARG A 10 -16.61 7.57 -4.19
C ARG A 10 -17.68 6.86 -3.35
N ALA A 11 -18.70 6.30 -3.99
CA ALA A 11 -19.72 5.50 -3.30
C ALA A 11 -19.12 4.23 -2.67
N SER A 12 -18.23 3.54 -3.39
CA SER A 12 -17.53 2.35 -2.88
C SER A 12 -16.63 2.68 -1.69
N TYR A 13 -15.91 3.80 -1.76
CA TYR A 13 -15.10 4.32 -0.67
C TYR A 13 -15.94 4.59 0.60
N PHE A 14 -17.06 5.31 0.48
CA PHE A 14 -17.89 5.60 1.64
C PHE A 14 -18.51 4.37 2.28
N ARG A 15 -18.97 3.39 1.48
CA ARG A 15 -19.43 2.09 2.02
C ARG A 15 -18.34 1.43 2.85
N LYS A 16 -17.10 1.42 2.35
CA LYS A 16 -15.99 0.80 3.08
C LYS A 16 -15.65 1.55 4.36
N LEU A 17 -15.68 2.88 4.30
CA LEU A 17 -15.47 3.73 5.46
C LEU A 17 -16.54 3.50 6.55
N ASP A 18 -17.80 3.35 6.15
CA ASP A 18 -18.90 3.08 7.08
C ASP A 18 -18.77 1.70 7.72
N GLU A 19 -18.37 0.66 6.97
CA GLU A 19 -18.03 -0.66 7.54
C GLU A 19 -16.93 -0.54 8.62
N ILE A 20 -15.88 0.22 8.34
CA ILE A 20 -14.76 0.42 9.28
C ILE A 20 -15.25 1.17 10.53
N ARG A 21 -16.07 2.20 10.36
CA ARG A 21 -16.66 2.96 11.49
C ARG A 21 -17.55 2.07 12.37
N LEU A 22 -18.35 1.20 11.76
CA LEU A 22 -19.22 0.27 12.48
C LEU A 22 -18.44 -0.84 13.20
N SER A 23 -17.25 -1.20 12.71
CA SER A 23 -16.41 -2.27 13.28
C SER A 23 -15.77 -1.93 14.64
N GLY A 24 -15.85 -0.67 15.09
CA GLY A 24 -15.17 -0.21 16.31
C GLY A 24 -13.64 -0.10 16.19
N THR A 25 -13.12 -0.17 14.96
CA THR A 25 -11.71 0.09 14.62
C THR A 25 -11.35 1.53 14.95
N LEU A 26 -10.14 1.75 15.46
CA LEU A 26 -9.63 3.10 15.65
C LEU A 26 -9.20 3.70 14.31
N ILE A 27 -9.76 4.86 13.98
CA ILE A 27 -9.53 5.54 12.71
C ILE A 27 -8.62 6.75 12.91
N PHE A 28 -7.55 6.81 12.13
CA PHE A 28 -6.70 8.00 12.01
C PHE A 28 -6.82 8.59 10.63
N TYR A 29 -7.01 9.89 10.54
CA TYR A 29 -6.96 10.63 9.29
C TYR A 29 -5.58 11.27 9.16
N HIS A 30 -4.94 11.08 8.01
CA HIS A 30 -3.65 11.69 7.72
C HIS A 30 -3.64 12.26 6.31
N ASP A 31 -3.22 13.51 6.20
CA ASP A 31 -3.15 14.30 4.97
C ASP A 31 -1.74 14.32 4.37
N GLU A 32 -0.70 14.21 5.19
CA GLU A 32 0.70 14.41 4.77
C GLU A 32 1.67 13.38 5.39
N THR A 33 1.83 12.21 4.78
CA THR A 33 2.82 11.20 5.20
C THR A 33 4.24 11.55 4.70
N TRP A 34 4.79 12.70 5.10
CA TRP A 34 6.25 12.84 5.18
C TRP A 34 6.68 12.29 6.54
N ILE A 35 7.43 11.18 6.54
CA ILE A 35 8.17 10.73 7.73
C ILE A 35 9.62 11.13 7.50
N ASN A 36 10.07 12.20 8.15
CA ASN A 36 11.50 12.49 8.20
C ASN A 36 12.16 11.62 9.27
N SER A 37 13.32 11.04 8.98
CA SER A 37 14.09 10.25 9.98
C SER A 37 14.53 11.07 11.19
N GLY A 38 14.51 12.41 11.10
CA GLY A 38 14.76 13.34 12.19
C GLY A 38 13.52 13.89 12.89
N GLU A 39 12.30 13.51 12.46
CA GLU A 39 11.06 13.94 13.12
C GLU A 39 10.76 13.05 14.33
N GLU A 40 11.37 13.39 15.46
CA GLU A 40 10.83 12.98 16.76
C GLU A 40 9.69 13.94 17.13
N LYS A 41 8.52 13.41 17.48
CA LYS A 41 7.38 14.25 17.92
C LYS A 41 7.77 15.00 19.20
N ARG A 42 8.06 16.30 19.08
CA ARG A 42 8.34 17.18 20.24
C ARG A 42 7.13 17.35 21.17
N ALA A 43 5.92 17.16 20.64
CA ALA A 43 4.67 17.18 21.38
C ALA A 43 3.72 16.14 20.80
N VAL A 44 3.01 15.42 21.67
CA VAL A 44 1.95 14.48 21.33
C VAL A 44 0.70 14.91 22.08
N TRP A 45 -0.48 14.83 21.44
CA TRP A 45 -1.75 15.05 22.11
C TRP A 45 -1.90 14.05 23.25
N VAL A 46 -1.87 14.55 24.48
CA VAL A 46 -2.13 13.80 25.70
C VAL A 46 -3.56 14.07 26.14
N ASP A 47 -4.23 13.06 26.71
CA ASP A 47 -5.46 13.31 27.42
C ASP A 47 -5.21 14.14 28.70
N GLU A 48 -6.29 14.51 29.39
CA GLU A 48 -6.26 15.25 30.65
C GLU A 48 -5.46 14.54 31.77
N HIS A 49 -5.13 13.25 31.59
CA HIS A 49 -4.32 12.44 32.50
C HIS A 49 -2.88 12.25 32.03
N GLY A 50 -2.45 12.94 30.98
CA GLY A 50 -1.09 12.84 30.43
C GLY A 50 -0.86 11.55 29.62
N GLN A 51 -1.89 10.77 29.31
CA GLN A 51 -1.79 9.58 28.48
C GLN A 51 -2.07 9.95 27.02
N GLY A 52 -1.00 10.23 26.27
CA GLY A 52 -1.08 10.57 24.83
C GLY A 52 -0.67 9.46 23.89
N ARG A 53 -0.49 8.24 24.41
CA ARG A 53 -0.07 7.09 23.62
C ARG A 53 -1.11 6.01 23.75
N ILE A 54 -1.54 5.49 22.60
CA ILE A 54 -2.25 4.23 22.57
C ILE A 54 -1.30 3.19 23.14
N ARG A 55 -1.68 2.65 24.30
CA ARG A 55 -1.01 1.49 24.85
C ARG A 55 -1.31 0.33 23.93
N THR A 56 -0.37 0.01 23.03
CA THR A 56 -0.34 -1.31 22.43
C THR A 56 -0.09 -2.26 23.59
N THR A 57 -1.16 -2.86 24.12
CA THR A 57 -1.02 -3.96 25.06
C THR A 57 -0.16 -5.00 24.35
N GLN A 58 1.08 -5.18 24.81
CA GLN A 58 1.91 -6.33 24.41
C GLN A 58 1.26 -7.66 24.83
N GLU A 59 0.18 -7.59 25.61
CA GLU A 59 -0.68 -8.71 25.95
C GLU A 59 -1.52 -9.13 24.74
N LYS A 60 -1.38 -10.40 24.39
CA LYS A 60 -2.03 -11.17 23.31
C LYS A 60 -3.57 -11.17 23.30
N GLY A 61 -4.24 -10.29 24.04
CA GLY A 61 -5.69 -10.19 24.15
C GLY A 61 -6.21 -8.88 23.56
N ASN A 62 -6.77 -8.97 22.35
CA ASN A 62 -7.69 -7.98 21.76
C ASN A 62 -7.16 -6.54 21.61
N ALA A 63 -5.99 -6.37 21.00
CA ALA A 63 -5.57 -5.06 20.51
C ALA A 63 -6.59 -4.55 19.48
N ARG A 64 -7.13 -3.35 19.69
CA ARG A 64 -8.06 -2.69 18.76
C ARG A 64 -7.42 -2.63 17.37
N SER A 65 -8.16 -3.01 16.34
CA SER A 65 -7.75 -2.80 14.96
C SER A 65 -7.56 -1.30 14.70
N ILE A 66 -6.51 -0.96 13.95
CA ILE A 66 -6.21 0.42 13.58
C ILE A 66 -6.34 0.53 12.06
N THR A 67 -7.03 1.56 11.59
CA THR A 67 -7.07 1.94 10.18
C THR A 67 -6.60 3.38 10.04
N ILE A 68 -5.62 3.61 9.15
CA ILE A 68 -5.20 4.93 8.73
C ILE A 68 -5.88 5.23 7.39
N ILE A 69 -6.54 6.36 7.32
CA ILE A 69 -7.13 6.92 6.12
C ILE A 69 -6.16 7.96 5.59
N ILE A 70 -5.71 7.76 4.36
CA ILE A 70 -4.78 8.65 3.66
C ILE A 70 -5.40 9.15 2.36
N ASP A 71 -4.87 10.24 1.83
CA ASP A 71 -5.26 10.74 0.52
C ASP A 71 -4.75 9.83 -0.61
N ASN A 72 -5.29 10.03 -1.81
CA ASN A 72 -4.95 9.22 -2.98
C ASN A 72 -3.76 9.80 -3.77
N ALA A 73 -2.70 10.20 -3.08
CA ALA A 73 -1.50 10.74 -3.70
C ALA A 73 -0.67 9.68 -4.44
N SER A 74 0.10 10.12 -5.44
CA SER A 74 0.88 9.23 -6.31
C SER A 74 1.97 8.44 -5.58
N TRP A 75 2.56 9.01 -4.53
CA TRP A 75 3.65 8.41 -3.76
C TRP A 75 3.16 7.32 -2.80
N HIS A 76 1.89 7.37 -2.34
CA HIS A 76 1.23 6.23 -1.68
C HIS A 76 1.05 5.01 -2.59
N ARG A 77 1.20 5.19 -3.90
CA ARG A 77 1.08 4.13 -4.91
C ARG A 77 2.44 3.58 -5.36
N GLU A 78 3.50 3.81 -4.60
CA GLU A 78 4.78 3.17 -4.88
C GLU A 78 4.66 1.65 -4.70
N VAL A 79 4.87 0.94 -5.81
CA VAL A 79 4.79 -0.52 -5.87
C VAL A 79 6.10 -1.10 -5.33
N THR A 80 5.97 -2.19 -4.59
CA THR A 80 7.09 -3.03 -4.12
C THR A 80 7.87 -3.63 -5.28
N ASP A 81 9.17 -3.88 -5.10
CA ASP A 81 10.03 -4.35 -6.19
C ASP A 81 9.61 -5.74 -6.72
N ASP A 82 9.02 -6.61 -5.88
CA ASP A 82 8.49 -7.93 -6.26
C ASP A 82 7.22 -7.86 -7.12
N THR A 83 6.52 -6.73 -7.14
CA THR A 83 5.30 -6.58 -7.96
C THR A 83 5.40 -5.47 -9.01
N LYS A 84 6.60 -4.90 -9.13
CA LYS A 84 6.88 -3.82 -10.07
C LYS A 84 6.96 -4.38 -11.49
N PRO A 85 6.19 -3.83 -12.45
CA PRO A 85 6.24 -4.30 -13.83
C PRO A 85 7.58 -3.93 -14.48
N PRO A 86 8.09 -4.76 -15.41
CA PRO A 86 9.26 -4.39 -16.20
C PRO A 86 8.97 -3.15 -17.04
N GLN A 87 9.96 -2.25 -17.13
CA GLN A 87 9.78 -1.01 -17.88
C GLN A 87 10.08 -1.21 -19.36
N ARG A 88 9.37 -0.46 -20.22
CA ARG A 88 9.59 -0.44 -21.67
C ARG A 88 10.99 0.01 -22.09
N SER A 89 11.76 0.63 -21.20
CA SER A 89 13.16 1.05 -21.41
C SER A 89 14.18 -0.03 -21.04
N TRP A 90 13.77 -1.10 -20.34
CA TRP A 90 14.69 -2.14 -19.86
C TRP A 90 15.34 -2.92 -21.01
N ARG A 91 16.59 -3.34 -20.80
CA ARG A 91 17.35 -4.20 -21.73
C ARG A 91 16.81 -5.64 -21.67
N LYS A 92 17.04 -6.44 -22.72
CA LYS A 92 16.60 -7.85 -22.80
C LYS A 92 16.94 -8.63 -21.52
N GLN A 93 18.19 -8.53 -21.06
CA GLN A 93 18.66 -9.21 -19.84
C GLN A 93 17.91 -8.82 -18.57
N MET A 94 17.53 -7.54 -18.42
CA MET A 94 16.80 -7.10 -17.22
C MET A 94 15.37 -7.67 -17.18
N ILE A 95 14.75 -7.83 -18.35
CA ILE A 95 13.42 -8.46 -18.47
C ILE A 95 13.54 -9.96 -18.22
N ALA A 96 14.60 -10.60 -18.73
CA ALA A 96 14.90 -12.00 -18.46
C ALA A 96 15.08 -12.26 -16.94
N ASN A 97 15.92 -11.47 -16.27
CA ASN A 97 16.11 -11.57 -14.82
C ASN A 97 14.78 -11.39 -14.06
N TRP A 98 13.92 -10.46 -14.48
CA TRP A 98 12.61 -10.29 -13.86
C TRP A 98 11.74 -11.54 -14.01
N LEU A 99 11.73 -12.18 -15.18
CA LEU A 99 11.01 -13.44 -15.40
C LEU A 99 11.59 -14.56 -14.53
N ASP A 100 12.91 -14.64 -14.41
CA ASP A 100 13.61 -15.61 -13.56
C ASP A 100 13.22 -15.42 -12.08
N ASP A 101 13.23 -14.17 -11.58
CA ASP A 101 12.81 -13.82 -10.22
C ASP A 101 11.34 -14.20 -9.94
N HIS A 102 10.50 -14.19 -10.98
CA HIS A 102 9.09 -14.59 -10.91
C HIS A 102 8.86 -16.07 -11.26
N ASN A 103 9.93 -16.83 -11.50
CA ASN A 103 9.89 -18.24 -11.88
C ASN A 103 9.04 -18.51 -13.14
N ILE A 104 9.14 -17.62 -14.15
CA ILE A 104 8.44 -17.71 -15.42
C ILE A 104 9.41 -18.22 -16.50
N LEU A 105 9.06 -19.35 -17.12
CA LEU A 105 9.88 -19.97 -18.16
C LEU A 105 9.74 -19.25 -19.51
N TYR A 106 10.85 -19.11 -20.23
CA TYR A 106 10.92 -18.57 -21.60
C TYR A 106 11.95 -19.34 -22.43
N VAL A 107 11.89 -19.19 -23.76
CA VAL A 107 12.82 -19.84 -24.71
C VAL A 107 14.06 -18.97 -24.89
N ASP A 108 15.26 -19.55 -25.04
CA ASP A 108 16.53 -18.79 -25.09
C ASP A 108 16.61 -17.75 -26.23
N ASP A 109 16.05 -18.05 -27.41
CA ASP A 109 16.10 -17.17 -28.60
C ASP A 109 14.90 -16.21 -28.72
N ILE A 110 14.12 -16.06 -27.65
CA ILE A 110 12.96 -15.16 -27.61
C ILE A 110 13.39 -13.70 -27.83
N SER A 111 12.60 -12.94 -28.57
CA SER A 111 12.86 -11.51 -28.76
C SER A 111 12.59 -10.72 -27.47
N ARG A 112 13.18 -9.52 -27.38
CA ARG A 112 12.92 -8.59 -26.28
C ARG A 112 11.43 -8.22 -26.17
N ALA A 113 10.75 -8.08 -27.31
CA ALA A 113 9.34 -7.71 -27.36
C ALA A 113 8.46 -8.82 -26.79
N GLU A 114 8.75 -10.07 -27.15
CA GLU A 114 8.05 -11.26 -26.63
C GLU A 114 8.32 -11.47 -25.14
N LEU A 115 9.55 -11.28 -24.65
CA LEU A 115 9.85 -11.30 -23.20
C LEU A 115 9.04 -10.25 -22.44
N LEU A 116 8.97 -9.03 -22.99
CA LEU A 116 8.20 -7.96 -22.36
C LEU A 116 6.72 -8.33 -22.35
N GLN A 117 6.18 -8.84 -23.45
CA GLN A 117 4.79 -9.29 -23.54
C GLN A 117 4.50 -10.39 -22.52
N LEU A 118 5.34 -11.42 -22.46
CA LEU A 118 5.19 -12.53 -21.51
C LEU A 118 5.17 -12.04 -20.06
N ALA A 119 6.03 -11.06 -19.73
CA ALA A 119 6.03 -10.46 -18.40
C ALA A 119 4.74 -9.66 -18.11
N TYR A 120 4.20 -8.92 -19.08
CA TYR A 120 2.92 -8.21 -18.93
C TYR A 120 1.72 -9.16 -18.79
N GLU A 121 1.77 -10.32 -19.44
CA GLU A 121 0.76 -11.38 -19.32
C GLU A 121 0.79 -12.06 -17.94
N ASN A 122 1.94 -12.07 -17.27
CA ASN A 122 2.16 -12.73 -15.97
C ASN A 122 2.39 -11.73 -14.83
N LEU A 123 1.83 -10.51 -14.92
CA LEU A 123 2.00 -9.52 -13.86
C LEU A 123 1.37 -9.99 -12.53
N PRO A 124 2.13 -9.96 -11.43
CA PRO A 124 1.56 -10.23 -10.12
C PRO A 124 0.59 -9.12 -9.70
N LYS A 125 -0.27 -9.43 -8.74
CA LYS A 125 -1.14 -8.42 -8.11
C LYS A 125 -0.28 -7.37 -7.41
N LYS A 126 -0.45 -6.10 -7.77
CA LYS A 126 0.29 -4.97 -7.20
C LYS A 126 0.21 -4.96 -5.67
N LYS A 127 1.37 -4.87 -5.02
CA LYS A 127 1.52 -4.56 -3.60
C LYS A 127 2.24 -3.24 -3.45
N TYR A 128 1.75 -2.39 -2.56
CA TYR A 128 2.31 -1.05 -2.37
C TYR A 128 3.15 -1.01 -1.10
N LYS A 129 4.25 -0.27 -1.12
CA LYS A 129 5.21 -0.21 0.00
C LYS A 129 4.55 0.23 1.30
N VAL A 130 3.69 1.25 1.24
CA VAL A 130 2.94 1.75 2.41
C VAL A 130 2.03 0.68 3.03
N ASP A 131 1.38 -0.13 2.19
CA ASP A 131 0.51 -1.20 2.65
C ASP A 131 1.31 -2.33 3.30
N GLU A 132 2.47 -2.71 2.74
CA GLU A 132 3.32 -3.75 3.33
C GLU A 132 3.95 -3.29 4.66
N GLU A 133 4.40 -2.03 4.74
CA GLU A 133 4.91 -1.47 5.99
C GLU A 133 3.81 -1.42 7.07
N ALA A 134 2.62 -0.92 6.74
CA ALA A 134 1.49 -0.86 7.67
C ALA A 134 1.08 -2.26 8.18
N LYS A 135 1.12 -3.28 7.31
CA LYS A 135 0.84 -4.67 7.70
C LYS A 135 1.78 -5.20 8.76
N MET A 136 3.07 -4.81 8.77
CA MET A 136 4.01 -5.22 9.82
C MET A 136 3.53 -4.81 11.22
N TYR A 137 2.83 -3.69 11.30
CA TYR A 137 2.23 -3.16 12.53
C TYR A 137 0.75 -3.54 12.71
N ARG A 138 0.20 -4.40 11.84
CA ARG A 138 -1.23 -4.78 11.82
C ARG A 138 -2.17 -3.59 11.64
N ILE A 139 -1.71 -2.58 10.89
CA ILE A 139 -2.46 -1.37 10.55
C ILE A 139 -3.05 -1.56 9.16
N ASN A 140 -4.32 -1.21 8.99
CA ASN A 140 -4.98 -1.17 7.69
C ASN A 140 -4.87 0.23 7.08
N ILE A 141 -4.76 0.30 5.75
CA ILE A 141 -4.76 1.55 4.99
C ILE A 141 -6.05 1.64 4.16
N LEU A 142 -6.70 2.80 4.17
CA LEU A 142 -7.83 3.13 3.29
C LEU A 142 -7.49 4.40 2.50
N ARG A 143 -7.72 4.37 1.18
CA ARG A 143 -7.51 5.47 0.22
C ARG A 143 -8.47 5.37 -0.95
#